data_AF-A0A022R6V7-F1
#
_entry.id   AF-A0A022R6V7-F1
#
_cell.length_a   1.000
_cell.length_b   1.000
_cell.length_c   1.000
_cell.angle_alpha   90.00
_cell.angle_beta   90.00
_cell.angle_gamma   90.00
#
_symmetry.space_group_name_H-M   'P 1'
#
loop_
_entity.id
_entity.type
_entity.pdbx_description
1 polymer ?
#
loop_
_entity_poly.entity_id
_entity_poly.type
_entity_poly.pdbx_seq_one_letter_code
_entity_poly.pdbx_strand_id
1 'polypeptide(L)' 'RLNNNTLSGRIPLTLTTINTLQVLDLSNNQLTGPIPVNGSFQLFTPISFANNPLEALPVSPPPPISPTTPSPSQVG' A
#
# COMPACT_ATOMS: atom_id res chain seq x y z
N ARG A 1 -2.16 18.44 2.01
CA ARG A 1 -3.40 17.83 1.47
C ARG A 1 -3.61 18.37 0.06
N LEU A 2 -3.93 17.50 -0.89
CA LEU A 2 -4.22 17.82 -2.30
C LEU A 2 -5.43 17.01 -2.80
N ASN A 3 -6.34 16.65 -1.90
CA ASN A 3 -7.54 15.92 -2.25
C ASN A 3 -8.50 16.77 -3.11
N ASN A 4 -9.40 16.12 -3.85
CA ASN A 4 -10.43 16.76 -4.68
C ASN A 4 -9.84 17.68 -5.76
N ASN A 5 -8.80 17.20 -6.43
CA ASN A 5 -8.16 17.89 -7.53
C ASN A 5 -8.22 17.01 -8.80
N THR A 6 -7.62 17.49 -9.88
CA THR A 6 -7.53 16.75 -11.14
C THR A 6 -6.12 16.21 -11.38
N LEU A 7 -5.32 16.00 -10.33
CA LEU A 7 -3.95 15.50 -10.45
C LEU A 7 -3.95 14.12 -11.08
N SER A 8 -3.04 13.90 -12.04
CA SER A 8 -2.97 12.68 -12.83
C SER A 8 -1.56 12.12 -12.91
N GLY A 9 -1.45 10.85 -13.29
CA GLY A 9 -0.18 10.15 -13.41
C GLY A 9 0.24 9.47 -12.10
N ARG A 10 1.50 9.02 -12.04
CA ARG A 10 1.99 8.21 -10.91
C ARG A 10 2.42 9.08 -9.73
N ILE A 11 2.22 8.57 -8.51
CA ILE A 11 2.81 9.15 -7.31
C ILE A 11 4.34 9.03 -7.40
N PRO A 12 5.10 10.15 -7.38
CA PRO A 12 6.55 10.10 -7.49
C PRO A 12 7.19 9.36 -6.31
N LEU A 13 8.12 8.44 -6.59
CA LEU A 13 8.87 7.73 -5.53
C LEU A 13 9.67 8.67 -4.64
N THR A 14 10.08 9.83 -5.16
CA THR A 14 10.82 10.85 -4.40
C THR A 14 10.03 11.39 -3.21
N LEU A 15 8.69 11.32 -3.21
CA LEU A 15 7.91 11.71 -2.03
C LEU A 15 8.13 10.78 -0.83
N THR A 16 8.62 9.55 -1.05
CA THR A 16 8.94 8.60 0.03
C THR A 16 10.16 9.01 0.85
N THR A 17 11.00 9.93 0.35
CA THR A 17 12.18 10.41 1.09
C THR A 17 11.86 11.50 2.10
N ILE A 18 10.64 12.04 2.06
CA ILE A 18 10.17 13.09 2.97
C ILE A 18 9.75 12.44 4.29
N ASN A 19 10.70 12.30 5.21
CA ASN A 19 10.47 11.63 6.51
C ASN A 19 9.68 12.47 7.52
N THR A 20 9.41 13.74 7.21
CA THR A 20 8.69 14.68 8.08
C THR A 20 7.21 14.81 7.74
N LEU A 21 6.72 14.06 6.75
CA LEU A 21 5.34 14.17 6.29
C LEU A 21 4.38 13.62 7.36
N GLN A 22 3.58 14.50 7.97
CA GLN A 22 2.61 14.12 9.00
C GLN A 22 1.19 13.95 8.45
N VAL A 23 0.88 14.62 7.34
CA VAL A 23 -0.45 14.62 6.74
C VAL A 23 -0.32 14.46 5.24
N LEU A 24 -0.91 13.39 4.71
CA LEU A 24 -1.08 13.17 3.29
C LEU A 24 -2.55 12.87 3.02
N ASP A 25 -3.09 13.54 2.02
CA ASP A 25 -4.43 13.27 1.51
C ASP A 25 -4.39 13.62 0.02
N LEU A 26 -4.45 12.58 -0.82
CA LEU A 26 -4.46 12.62 -2.28
C LEU A 26 -5.78 12.06 -2.81
N SER A 27 -6.78 11.87 -1.94
CA SER A 27 -8.06 11.28 -2.33
C SER A 27 -8.79 12.12 -3.37
N ASN A 28 -9.65 11.49 -4.18
CA ASN A 28 -10.43 12.17 -5.22
C ASN A 28 -9.53 12.90 -6.24
N ASN A 29 -8.69 12.15 -6.93
CA ASN A 29 -7.83 12.61 -8.03
C ASN A 29 -7.86 11.57 -9.16
N GLN A 30 -6.98 11.72 -10.15
CA GLN A 30 -6.83 10.82 -11.30
C GLN A 30 -5.45 10.12 -11.29
N LEU A 31 -4.91 9.85 -10.09
CA LEU A 31 -3.60 9.23 -9.92
C LEU A 31 -3.64 7.74 -10.29
N THR A 32 -2.59 7.26 -10.96
CA THR A 32 -2.48 5.89 -11.49
C THR A 32 -1.21 5.18 -11.01
N GLY A 33 -1.13 3.87 -11.27
CA GLY A 33 0.01 3.05 -10.88
C GLY A 33 0.02 2.71 -9.38
N PRO A 34 1.12 2.11 -8.87
CA PRO A 34 1.17 1.61 -7.50
C PRO A 34 1.43 2.72 -6.49
N ILE A 35 0.86 2.55 -5.29
CA ILE A 35 1.17 3.38 -4.13
C ILE A 35 2.59 3.05 -3.64
N PRO A 36 3.47 4.05 -3.45
CA PRO A 36 4.79 3.81 -2.87
C PRO A 36 4.67 3.26 -1.43
N VAL A 37 5.45 2.23 -1.10
CA VAL A 37 5.38 1.53 0.21
C VAL A 37 6.58 1.81 1.12
N ASN A 38 7.31 2.91 0.88
CA ASN A 38 8.53 3.26 1.61
C ASN A 38 8.36 4.56 2.42
N GLY A 39 9.18 4.72 3.47
CA GLY A 39 9.26 5.95 4.26
C GLY A 39 7.93 6.32 4.91
N SER A 40 7.62 7.62 4.95
CA SER A 40 6.38 8.11 5.56
C SER A 40 5.10 7.60 4.87
N PHE A 41 5.18 7.06 3.64
CA PHE A 41 4.00 6.51 2.97
C PHE A 41 3.41 5.28 3.67
N GLN A 42 4.21 4.55 4.44
CA GLN A 42 3.72 3.42 5.26
C GLN A 42 2.83 3.87 6.42
N LEU A 43 2.84 5.16 6.77
CA LEU A 43 2.08 5.72 7.89
C LEU A 43 0.66 6.16 7.49
N PHE A 44 0.39 6.28 6.18
CA PHE A 44 -0.91 6.74 5.69
C PHE A 44 -1.82 5.57 5.37
N THR A 45 -3.08 5.71 5.74
CA THR A 45 -4.10 4.69 5.51
C THR A 45 -4.61 4.76 4.07
N PRO A 46 -5.21 3.67 3.55
CA PRO A 46 -5.77 3.63 2.19
C PRO A 46 -6.74 4.77 1.85
N ILE A 47 -7.43 5.33 2.85
CA ILE A 47 -8.36 6.45 2.63
C ILE A 47 -7.66 7.70 2.07
N SER A 48 -6.38 7.88 2.39
CA SER A 48 -5.55 8.99 1.90
C SER A 48 -5.33 8.94 0.38
N PHE A 49 -5.64 7.79 -0.24
CA PHE A 49 -5.48 7.54 -1.67
C PHE A 49 -6.79 7.16 -2.36
N ALA A 50 -7.92 7.19 -1.62
CA ALA A 50 -9.23 6.75 -2.12
C ALA A 50 -9.68 7.53 -3.36
N ASN A 51 -10.57 6.94 -4.15
CA ASN A 51 -11.14 7.56 -5.35
C ASN A 51 -10.05 8.04 -6.33
N ASN A 52 -9.09 7.16 -6.60
CA ASN A 52 -8.10 7.27 -7.66
C ASN A 52 -8.00 5.93 -8.41
N PRO A 53 -7.70 5.92 -9.71
CA PRO A 53 -7.43 4.70 -10.50
C PRO A 53 -6.04 4.09 -10.21
N LEU A 54 -5.70 3.90 -8.93
CA LEU A 54 -4.42 3.33 -8.50
C LEU A 54 -4.42 1.81 -8.65
N GLU A 55 -3.25 1.24 -8.95
CA GLU A 55 -3.05 -0.20 -8.84
C GLU A 55 -3.21 -0.62 -7.37
N ALA A 56 -3.85 -1.77 -7.16
CA ALA A 56 -3.94 -2.34 -5.82
C ALA A 56 -2.53 -2.43 -5.22
N LEU A 57 -2.42 -2.12 -3.93
CA LEU A 57 -1.19 -2.41 -3.20
C LEU A 57 -0.82 -3.86 -3.52
N PRO A 58 0.47 -4.17 -3.81
CA PRO A 58 0.89 -5.56 -3.84
C PRO A 58 0.54 -6.10 -2.46
N VAL A 59 -0.55 -6.87 -2.39
CA VAL A 59 -0.92 -7.59 -1.18
C VAL A 59 0.34 -8.35 -0.83
N SER A 60 0.92 -8.02 0.32
CA SER A 60 2.02 -8.80 0.90
C SER A 60 1.68 -10.26 0.65
N PRO A 61 2.59 -11.08 0.11
CA PRO A 61 2.28 -12.47 -0.20
C PRO A 61 1.57 -13.06 1.02
N PRO A 62 0.45 -13.77 0.85
CA PRO A 62 -0.30 -14.33 1.98
C PRO A 62 0.71 -15.03 2.89
N PRO A 63 0.62 -14.86 4.23
CA PRO A 63 1.57 -15.50 5.13
C PRO A 63 1.68 -16.95 4.72
N PRO A 64 2.91 -17.52 4.63
CA PRO A 64 3.06 -18.92 4.27
C PRO A 64 2.16 -19.69 5.23
N ILE A 65 1.13 -20.34 4.68
CA ILE A 65 0.35 -21.33 5.40
C ILE A 65 1.40 -22.34 5.84
N SER A 66 1.81 -22.29 7.12
CA SER A 66 2.69 -23.30 7.68
C SER A 66 2.08 -24.64 7.33
N PRO A 67 2.78 -25.54 6.61
CA PRO A 67 2.28 -26.88 6.46
C PRO A 67 2.24 -27.45 7.87
N THR A 68 1.04 -27.61 8.41
CA THR A 68 0.81 -28.46 9.57
C THR A 68 1.26 -29.85 9.12
N THR A 69 2.49 -30.22 9.48
CA THR A 69 2.96 -31.59 9.33
C THR A 69 1.98 -32.48 10.10
N PRO A 70 1.34 -33.47 9.47
CA PRO A 70 0.67 -34.49 10.24
C PRO A 70 1.77 -35.23 11.02
N SER A 71 1.62 -35.26 12.35
CA SER A 71 2.39 -36.15 13.21
C SER A 71 2.31 -37.57 12.66
N PRO A 72 3.43 -38.29 12.46
CA PRO A 72 3.35 -39.69 12.07
C PRO A 72 2.81 -40.46 13.28
N SER A 73 1.54 -40.88 13.19
CA SER A 73 1.03 -41.94 14.05
C SER A 73 1.92 -43.16 13.88
N GLN A 74 2.61 -43.54 14.95
CA GLN A 74 3.25 -44.85 15.05
C GLN A 74 2.17 -45.90 14.78
N VAL A 75 2.29 -46.61 13.67
CA VAL A 75 1.61 -47.89 13.45
C VAL A 75 2.58 -48.95 13.98
N GLY A 76 2.07 -49.77 14.91
CA GLY A 76 2.84 -50.76 15.65
C GLY A 76 3.10 -52.08 14.92
#